data_AF-A0A7C1DNV4-F1
#
_entry.id   AF-A0A7C1DNV4-F1
#
_cell.length_a   1.000
_cell.length_b   1.000
_cell.length_c   1.000
_cell.angle_alpha   90.00
_cell.angle_beta   90.00
_cell.angle_gamma   90.00
#
_symmetry.space_group_name_H-M   'P 1'
#
loop_
_entity.id
_entity.type
_entity.pdbx_description
1 polymer ?
#
loop_
_entity_poly.entity_id
_entity_poly.type
_entity_poly.pdbx_seq_one_letter_code
_entity_poly.pdbx_strand_id
1 'polypeptide(L)'
;MTDTTKKVMIGCGIGCGVILMLFVLLCGTGFFLVKDTVKSFEETGTTMRAIEERYGRIEDYCPPADGRIPADRIETFLSVRENTADSRSLMEEGVEELSRDFKDVRETGSPFWKILGLVRKGFGALPGLAEYYTRRNEALLDAGMGPGEYTYLYITAYYAFLGYHPGDGPDFPLFGYHDTGDFDWDDADPEKNERLRTERADQIILRVRRLSLGWLDCQLKSFKASGQTGTGWQRTLVREMDALELDRRRLVWADGLPGVIRQSLEPFRDRLAASYSPLLNPFEIQTEKD
;
A
#
# COMPACT_ATOMS: atom_id res chain seq x y z
N MET A 1 14.97 45.92 -51.95
CA MET A 1 14.93 44.49 -51.56
C MET A 1 15.61 44.19 -50.21
N THR A 2 16.10 45.18 -49.47
CA THR A 2 16.81 44.99 -48.19
C THR A 2 15.92 45.02 -46.94
N ASP A 3 14.71 45.59 -47.02
CA ASP A 3 13.81 45.72 -45.85
C ASP A 3 12.99 44.46 -45.54
N THR A 4 12.64 43.67 -46.55
CA THR A 4 11.85 42.44 -46.35
C THR A 4 12.65 41.36 -45.62
N THR A 5 13.96 41.27 -45.91
CA THR A 5 14.87 40.28 -45.31
C THR A 5 15.14 40.55 -43.83
N LYS A 6 15.19 41.83 -43.41
CA LYS A 6 15.36 42.20 -41.99
C LYS A 6 14.13 41.86 -41.14
N LYS A 7 12.92 42.00 -41.68
CA LYS A 7 11.67 41.68 -40.96
C LYS A 7 11.49 40.19 -40.70
N VAL A 8 11.90 39.34 -41.66
CA VAL A 8 11.86 37.87 -41.49
C VAL A 8 12.86 37.38 -40.44
N MET A 9 14.05 37.98 -40.38
CA MET A 9 15.09 37.59 -39.44
C MET A 9 14.74 37.95 -37.98
N ILE A 10 14.11 39.11 -37.77
CA ILE A 10 13.61 39.53 -36.43
C ILE A 10 12.46 38.63 -35.96
N GLY A 11 11.56 38.23 -36.87
CA GLY A 11 10.47 37.30 -36.55
C GLY A 11 10.94 35.91 -36.11
N CYS A 12 11.98 35.37 -36.76
CA CYS A 12 12.56 34.07 -36.40
C CYS A 12 13.27 34.11 -35.03
N GLY A 13 14.00 35.20 -34.74
CA GLY A 13 14.66 35.37 -33.44
C GLY A 13 13.68 35.45 -32.27
N ILE A 14 12.58 36.20 -32.42
CA ILE A 14 11.54 36.29 -31.39
C ILE A 14 10.86 34.93 -31.19
N GLY A 15 10.54 34.22 -32.28
CA GLY A 15 9.95 32.88 -32.20
C GLY A 15 10.81 31.87 -31.43
N CYS A 16 12.10 31.77 -31.77
CA CYS A 16 13.03 30.88 -31.07
C CYS A 16 13.24 31.30 -29.60
N GLY A 17 13.30 32.61 -29.32
CA GLY A 17 13.42 33.13 -27.96
C GLY A 17 12.23 32.75 -27.07
N VAL A 18 11.00 32.85 -27.60
CA VAL A 18 9.78 32.46 -26.87
C VAL A 18 9.76 30.96 -26.60
N ILE A 19 10.12 30.12 -27.58
CA ILE A 19 10.16 28.66 -27.39
C ILE A 19 11.20 28.26 -26.33
N LEU A 20 12.40 28.83 -26.36
CA LEU A 20 13.42 28.58 -25.35
C LEU A 20 12.98 29.05 -23.97
N MET A 21 12.35 30.22 -23.87
CA MET A 21 11.82 30.73 -22.60
C MET A 21 10.73 29.80 -22.04
N LEU A 22 9.79 29.35 -22.88
CA LEU A 22 8.76 28.39 -22.48
C LEU A 22 9.37 27.06 -22.03
N PHE A 23 10.40 26.57 -22.73
CA PHE A 23 11.12 25.36 -22.35
C PHE A 23 11.80 25.50 -20.99
N VAL A 24 12.53 26.60 -20.75
CA VAL A 24 13.17 26.86 -19.46
C VAL A 24 12.13 26.99 -18.34
N LEU A 25 11.00 27.63 -18.60
CA LEU A 25 9.93 27.77 -17.61
C LEU A 25 9.29 26.41 -17.30
N LEU A 26 9.05 25.58 -18.31
CA LEU A 26 8.54 24.21 -18.13
C LEU A 26 9.53 23.33 -17.37
N CYS A 27 10.81 23.33 -17.75
CA CYS A 27 11.85 22.56 -17.07
C CYS A 27 12.09 23.05 -15.63
N GLY A 28 12.11 24.36 -15.40
CA GLY A 28 12.25 24.94 -14.07
C GLY A 28 11.08 24.58 -13.17
N THR A 29 9.85 24.76 -13.65
CA THR A 29 8.64 24.41 -12.88
C THR A 29 8.59 22.90 -12.59
N GLY A 30 8.92 22.07 -13.58
CA GLY A 30 9.02 20.62 -13.40
C GLY A 30 10.07 20.24 -12.36
N PHE A 31 11.26 20.88 -12.39
CA PHE A 31 12.33 20.64 -11.43
C PHE A 31 11.92 20.96 -9.99
N PHE A 32 11.25 22.10 -9.76
CA PHE A 32 10.79 22.47 -8.42
C PHE A 32 9.72 21.51 -7.89
N LEU A 33 8.75 21.09 -8.71
CA LEU A 33 7.73 20.12 -8.30
C LEU A 33 8.32 18.73 -7.98
N VAL A 34 9.29 18.29 -8.77
CA VAL A 34 9.99 17.01 -8.52
C VAL A 34 10.82 17.09 -7.23
N LYS A 35 11.47 18.24 -6.96
CA LYS A 35 12.32 18.41 -5.78
C LYS A 35 11.56 18.26 -4.46
N ASP A 36 10.39 18.89 -4.33
CA ASP A 36 9.59 18.81 -3.10
C ASP A 36 9.04 17.39 -2.86
N THR A 37 8.68 16.71 -3.96
CA THR A 37 8.28 15.29 -3.92
C THR A 37 9.42 14.42 -3.43
N VAL A 38 10.64 14.57 -3.99
CA VAL A 38 11.83 13.79 -3.59
C VAL A 38 12.15 13.99 -2.10
N LYS A 39 12.10 15.23 -1.60
CA LYS A 39 12.35 15.54 -0.19
C LYS A 39 11.38 14.81 0.74
N SER A 40 10.10 14.74 0.37
CA SER A 40 9.07 14.04 1.15
C SER A 40 9.34 12.52 1.23
N PHE A 41 9.82 11.92 0.13
CA PHE A 41 10.22 10.51 0.13
C PHE A 41 11.52 10.26 0.92
N GLU A 42 12.47 11.20 0.93
CA GLU A 42 13.67 11.11 1.79
C GLU A 42 13.32 11.14 3.28
N GLU A 43 12.37 11.98 3.67
CA GLU A 43 11.84 12.05 5.04
C GLU A 43 11.13 10.74 5.42
N THR A 44 10.30 10.20 4.52
CA THR A 44 9.67 8.88 4.67
C THR A 44 10.72 7.77 4.86
N GLY A 45 11.78 7.77 4.05
CA GLY A 45 12.86 6.78 4.15
C GLY A 45 13.66 6.90 5.45
N THR A 46 13.84 8.12 5.97
CA THR A 46 14.53 8.37 7.23
C THR A 46 13.73 7.87 8.42
N THR A 47 12.41 8.13 8.45
CA THR A 47 11.52 7.62 9.51
C THR A 47 11.41 6.10 9.48
N MET A 48 11.33 5.49 8.29
CA MET A 48 11.30 4.03 8.16
C MET A 48 12.58 3.38 8.70
N ARG A 49 13.77 3.90 8.33
CA ARG A 49 15.04 3.40 8.88
C ARG A 49 15.11 3.51 10.41
N ALA A 50 14.60 4.59 10.98
CA ALA A 50 14.58 4.77 12.43
C ALA A 50 13.66 3.73 13.12
N ILE A 51 12.55 3.37 12.48
CA ILE A 51 11.66 2.29 12.95
C ILE A 51 12.37 0.93 12.86
N GLU A 52 12.98 0.62 11.71
CA GLU A 52 13.68 -0.65 11.50
C GLU A 52 14.87 -0.80 12.45
N GLU A 53 15.64 0.26 12.69
CA GLU A 53 16.75 0.24 13.65
C GLU A 53 16.26 -0.08 15.07
N ARG A 54 15.08 0.41 15.44
CA ARG A 54 14.52 0.25 16.78
C ARG A 54 13.76 -1.06 16.97
N TYR A 55 13.03 -1.51 15.96
CA TYR A 55 12.06 -2.60 16.08
C TYR A 55 12.34 -3.80 15.15
N GLY A 56 13.35 -3.70 14.29
CA GLY A 56 13.64 -4.70 13.27
C GLY A 56 12.77 -4.56 12.02
N ARG A 57 13.08 -5.39 11.02
CA ARG A 57 12.32 -5.49 9.79
C ARG A 57 11.00 -6.24 10.02
N ILE A 58 10.13 -6.25 9.01
CA ILE A 58 8.85 -6.97 9.08
C ILE A 58 9.07 -8.47 9.35
N GLU A 59 10.10 -9.05 8.74
CA GLU A 59 10.48 -10.45 8.86
C GLU A 59 11.06 -10.83 10.23
N ASP A 60 11.61 -9.85 10.97
CA ASP A 60 12.24 -10.07 12.27
C ASP A 60 11.22 -10.19 13.41
N TYR A 61 9.97 -9.78 13.16
CA TYR A 61 8.91 -9.85 14.16
C TYR A 61 8.53 -11.30 14.48
N CYS A 62 8.29 -11.58 15.77
CA CYS A 62 7.87 -12.89 16.26
C CYS A 62 6.61 -12.74 17.12
N PRO A 63 5.44 -13.25 16.69
CA PRO A 63 4.22 -13.17 17.49
C PRO A 63 4.35 -13.89 18.85
N PRO A 64 3.53 -13.51 19.86
CA PRO A 64 3.56 -14.14 21.18
C PRO A 64 3.44 -15.66 21.10
N ALA A 65 4.29 -16.39 21.82
CA ALA A 65 4.43 -17.84 21.70
C ALA A 65 3.11 -18.61 21.91
N ASP A 66 2.21 -18.12 22.76
CA ASP A 66 0.92 -18.76 23.08
C ASP A 66 -0.23 -18.37 22.14
N GLY A 67 0.05 -17.54 21.13
CA GLY A 67 -0.93 -17.06 20.16
C GLY A 67 -1.90 -16.01 20.69
N ARG A 68 -1.80 -15.58 21.95
CA ARG A 68 -2.63 -14.48 22.46
C ARG A 68 -2.09 -13.16 21.96
N ILE A 69 -3.00 -12.27 21.59
CA ILE A 69 -2.66 -10.89 21.26
C ILE A 69 -3.09 -10.04 22.48
N PRO A 70 -2.14 -9.44 23.22
CA PRO A 70 -2.50 -8.61 24.36
C PRO A 70 -3.41 -7.45 23.94
N ALA A 71 -4.43 -7.15 24.75
CA ALA A 71 -5.43 -6.13 24.44
C ALA A 71 -4.80 -4.75 24.21
N ASP A 72 -3.77 -4.40 24.98
CA ASP A 72 -3.00 -3.16 24.83
C ASP A 72 -2.29 -3.06 23.48
N ARG A 73 -1.86 -4.19 22.88
CA ARG A 73 -1.26 -4.19 21.54
C ARG A 73 -2.30 -3.98 20.44
N ILE A 74 -3.51 -4.52 20.61
CA ILE A 74 -4.64 -4.25 19.68
C ILE A 74 -5.06 -2.78 19.76
N GLU A 75 -5.12 -2.21 20.96
CA GLU A 75 -5.36 -0.78 21.16
C GLU A 75 -4.26 0.08 20.54
N THR A 76 -2.99 -0.31 20.68
CA THR A 76 -1.85 0.36 20.04
C THR A 76 -2.02 0.34 18.52
N PHE A 77 -2.38 -0.81 17.94
CA PHE A 77 -2.66 -0.92 16.50
C PHE A 77 -3.79 0.00 16.06
N LEU A 78 -4.92 -0.03 16.77
CA LEU A 78 -6.07 0.85 16.49
C LEU A 78 -5.71 2.33 16.63
N SER A 79 -4.88 2.71 17.60
CA SER A 79 -4.39 4.08 17.73
C SER A 79 -3.56 4.53 16.52
N VAL A 80 -2.69 3.66 15.99
CA VAL A 80 -1.98 3.93 14.72
C VAL A 80 -2.97 4.07 13.56
N ARG A 81 -4.03 3.24 13.51
CA ARG A 81 -5.10 3.37 12.52
C ARG A 81 -5.84 4.70 12.65
N GLU A 82 -6.17 5.12 13.86
CA GLU A 82 -6.93 6.34 14.15
C GLU A 82 -6.10 7.58 13.81
N ASN A 83 -4.81 7.62 14.17
CA ASN A 83 -3.90 8.74 13.88
C ASN A 83 -3.62 8.93 12.38
N THR A 84 -3.84 7.89 11.58
CA THR A 84 -3.70 7.93 10.12
C THR A 84 -5.02 8.10 9.39
N ALA A 85 -6.15 8.23 10.10
CA ALA A 85 -7.48 8.28 9.50
C ALA A 85 -7.65 9.44 8.51
N ASP A 86 -7.25 10.67 8.88
CA ASP A 86 -7.36 11.84 8.00
C ASP A 86 -6.55 11.66 6.71
N SER A 87 -5.31 11.17 6.82
CA SER A 87 -4.47 10.90 5.65
C SER A 87 -5.05 9.78 4.78
N ARG A 88 -5.65 8.74 5.37
CA ARG A 88 -6.37 7.71 4.62
C ARG A 88 -7.57 8.30 3.90
N SER A 89 -8.41 9.09 4.56
CA SER A 89 -9.58 9.70 3.92
C SER A 89 -9.20 10.61 2.74
N LEU A 90 -8.15 11.43 2.90
CA LEU A 90 -7.63 12.24 1.79
C LEU A 90 -7.14 11.39 0.61
N MET A 91 -6.49 10.26 0.88
CA MET A 91 -6.07 9.33 -0.16
C MET A 91 -7.26 8.64 -0.82
N GLU A 92 -8.27 8.23 -0.06
CA GLU A 92 -9.50 7.63 -0.60
C GLU A 92 -10.20 8.60 -1.55
N GLU A 93 -10.40 9.86 -1.13
CA GLU A 93 -10.98 10.92 -1.95
C GLU A 93 -10.20 11.11 -3.26
N GLY A 94 -8.86 11.12 -3.19
CA GLY A 94 -8.00 11.23 -4.37
C GLY A 94 -8.11 10.03 -5.32
N VAL A 95 -8.18 8.82 -4.78
CA VAL A 95 -8.37 7.58 -5.57
C VAL A 95 -9.77 7.55 -6.21
N GLU A 96 -10.80 8.01 -5.51
CA GLU A 96 -12.16 8.11 -6.03
C GLU A 96 -12.30 9.20 -7.10
N GLU A 97 -11.69 10.38 -6.91
CA GLU A 97 -11.64 11.41 -7.94
C GLU A 97 -10.96 10.88 -9.20
N LEU A 98 -9.83 10.20 -9.02
CA LEU A 98 -9.08 9.61 -10.13
C LEU A 98 -9.90 8.52 -10.86
N SER A 99 -10.59 7.64 -10.12
CA SER A 99 -11.51 6.64 -10.70
C SER A 99 -12.65 7.30 -11.51
N ARG A 100 -13.24 8.38 -10.97
CA ARG A 100 -14.30 9.14 -11.68
C ARG A 100 -13.78 9.80 -12.94
N ASP A 101 -12.62 10.44 -12.89
CA ASP A 101 -12.02 11.10 -14.06
C ASP A 101 -11.64 10.07 -15.13
N PHE A 102 -11.14 8.90 -14.72
CA PHE A 102 -10.86 7.80 -15.63
C PHE A 102 -12.14 7.34 -16.35
N LYS A 103 -13.24 7.23 -15.60
CA LYS A 103 -14.54 6.89 -16.18
C LYS A 103 -15.04 7.95 -17.18
N ASP A 104 -14.91 9.24 -16.87
CA ASP A 104 -15.32 10.34 -17.79
C ASP A 104 -14.52 10.32 -19.09
N VAL A 105 -13.20 10.23 -19.00
CA VAL A 105 -12.31 10.23 -20.18
C VAL A 105 -12.64 9.06 -21.11
N ARG A 106 -12.97 7.90 -20.52
CA ARG A 106 -13.36 6.70 -21.25
C ARG A 106 -14.72 6.84 -21.94
N GLU A 107 -15.76 7.27 -21.24
CA GLU A 107 -17.11 7.36 -21.81
C GLU A 107 -17.22 8.43 -22.92
N THR A 108 -16.36 9.45 -22.89
CA THR A 108 -16.45 10.59 -23.81
C THR A 108 -15.48 10.55 -24.99
N GLY A 109 -14.63 9.51 -25.11
CA GLY A 109 -13.61 9.43 -26.18
C GLY A 109 -12.67 10.63 -26.17
N SER A 110 -12.24 11.02 -24.96
CA SER A 110 -11.69 12.35 -24.70
C SER A 110 -10.34 12.64 -25.37
N PRO A 111 -10.04 13.91 -25.72
CA PRO A 111 -8.78 14.30 -26.35
C PRO A 111 -7.54 13.96 -25.51
N PHE A 112 -6.39 13.73 -26.17
CA PHE A 112 -5.08 13.47 -25.55
C PHE A 112 -4.70 14.45 -24.41
N TRP A 113 -5.16 15.71 -24.46
CA TRP A 113 -4.93 16.69 -23.39
C TRP A 113 -5.60 16.32 -22.05
N LYS A 114 -6.78 15.67 -22.08
CA LYS A 114 -7.43 15.16 -20.86
C LYS A 114 -6.67 13.95 -20.29
N ILE A 115 -6.07 13.12 -21.13
CA ILE A 115 -5.19 12.00 -20.72
C ILE A 115 -3.92 12.55 -20.04
N LEU A 116 -3.30 13.60 -20.59
CA LEU A 116 -2.21 14.33 -19.92
C LEU A 116 -2.64 14.92 -18.56
N GLY A 117 -3.88 15.42 -18.47
CA GLY A 117 -4.48 15.89 -17.23
C GLY A 117 -4.60 14.79 -16.16
N LEU A 118 -5.05 13.60 -16.55
CA LEU A 118 -5.11 12.41 -15.70
C LEU A 118 -3.73 11.96 -15.21
N VAL A 119 -2.74 11.92 -16.11
CA VAL A 119 -1.34 11.62 -15.72
C VAL A 119 -0.85 12.65 -14.69
N ARG A 120 -1.09 13.94 -14.92
CA ARG A 120 -0.74 15.00 -13.96
C ARG A 120 -1.46 14.82 -12.61
N LYS A 121 -2.74 14.44 -12.61
CA LYS A 121 -3.51 14.16 -11.38
C LYS A 121 -2.99 12.92 -10.64
N GLY A 122 -2.66 11.85 -11.36
CA GLY A 122 -2.02 10.66 -10.79
C GLY A 122 -0.66 10.97 -10.14
N PHE A 123 0.16 11.83 -10.76
CA PHE A 123 1.36 12.37 -10.13
C PHE A 123 1.04 13.23 -8.89
N GLY A 124 -0.12 13.89 -8.85
CA GLY A 124 -0.62 14.64 -7.70
C GLY A 124 -1.03 13.77 -6.50
N ALA A 125 -1.24 12.46 -6.70
CA ALA A 125 -1.49 11.52 -5.60
C ALA A 125 -0.20 11.07 -4.89
N LEU A 126 0.98 11.24 -5.51
CA LEU A 126 2.27 10.84 -4.92
C LEU A 126 2.63 11.61 -3.64
N PRO A 127 2.43 12.94 -3.55
CA PRO A 127 2.61 13.66 -2.28
C PRO A 127 1.71 13.13 -1.16
N GLY A 128 0.44 12.83 -1.46
CA GLY A 128 -0.49 12.27 -0.47
C GLY A 128 -0.05 10.89 0.03
N LEU A 129 0.52 10.06 -0.85
CA LEU A 129 1.11 8.77 -0.47
C LEU A 129 2.34 8.94 0.43
N ALA A 130 3.25 9.86 0.09
CA ALA A 130 4.43 10.14 0.91
C ALA A 130 4.07 10.70 2.29
N GLU A 131 3.08 11.60 2.34
CA GLU A 131 2.53 12.13 3.60
C GLU A 131 1.89 11.03 4.43
N TYR A 132 1.07 10.17 3.81
CA TYR A 132 0.48 9.02 4.49
C TYR A 132 1.54 8.10 5.11
N TYR A 133 2.61 7.78 4.36
CA TYR A 133 3.69 6.97 4.89
C TYR A 133 4.44 7.64 6.03
N THR A 134 4.75 8.93 5.90
CA THR A 134 5.41 9.70 6.96
C THR A 134 4.57 9.67 8.23
N ARG A 135 3.27 9.98 8.14
CA ARG A 135 2.37 9.95 9.31
C ARG A 135 2.19 8.56 9.89
N ARG A 136 2.12 7.52 9.06
CA ARG A 136 2.07 6.12 9.55
C ARG A 136 3.34 5.77 10.31
N ASN A 137 4.50 6.11 9.78
CA ASN A 137 5.78 5.84 10.40
C ASN A 137 5.93 6.60 11.73
N GLU A 138 5.58 7.88 11.76
CA GLU A 138 5.54 8.67 13.00
C GLU A 138 4.58 8.06 14.04
N ALA A 139 3.36 7.69 13.63
CA ALA A 139 2.40 7.04 14.51
C ALA A 139 2.91 5.70 15.06
N LEU A 140 3.61 4.90 14.25
CA LEU A 140 4.25 3.66 14.69
C LEU A 140 5.35 3.93 15.73
N LEU A 141 6.21 4.93 15.51
CA LEU A 141 7.26 5.33 16.45
C LEU A 141 6.67 5.81 17.78
N ASP A 142 5.66 6.68 17.73
CA ASP A 142 5.00 7.25 18.91
C ASP A 142 4.28 6.18 19.72
N ALA A 143 3.61 5.24 19.05
CA ALA A 143 2.90 4.14 19.66
C ALA A 143 3.82 2.99 20.13
N GLY A 144 5.10 3.05 19.76
CA GLY A 144 6.08 2.01 20.06
C GLY A 144 5.73 0.66 19.43
N MET A 145 5.33 0.67 18.16
CA MET A 145 4.95 -0.50 17.39
C MET A 145 5.88 -0.67 16.18
N GLY A 146 6.45 -1.87 16.05
CA GLY A 146 7.27 -2.21 14.90
C GLY A 146 6.45 -2.46 13.63
N PRO A 147 7.08 -2.41 12.44
CA PRO A 147 6.37 -2.60 11.17
C PRO A 147 5.93 -4.05 11.02
N GLY A 148 6.69 -5.01 11.56
CA GLY A 148 6.31 -6.42 11.58
C GLY A 148 5.10 -6.73 12.46
N GLU A 149 5.00 -6.08 13.63
CA GLU A 149 3.83 -6.22 14.51
C GLU A 149 2.58 -5.61 13.86
N TYR A 150 2.70 -4.40 13.31
CA TYR A 150 1.61 -3.76 12.58
C TYR A 150 1.11 -4.64 11.42
N THR A 151 2.04 -5.18 10.64
CA THR A 151 1.76 -6.07 9.50
C THR A 151 1.09 -7.37 9.95
N TYR A 152 1.58 -7.99 11.02
CA TYR A 152 0.98 -9.19 11.60
C TYR A 152 -0.47 -8.94 12.07
N LEU A 153 -0.71 -7.82 12.77
CA LEU A 153 -2.05 -7.45 13.24
C LEU A 153 -2.97 -7.11 12.07
N TYR A 154 -2.49 -6.41 11.04
CA TYR A 154 -3.28 -6.14 9.83
C TYR A 154 -3.76 -7.44 9.16
N ILE A 155 -2.85 -8.39 8.92
CA ILE A 155 -3.19 -9.69 8.30
C ILE A 155 -4.17 -10.47 9.17
N THR A 156 -3.85 -10.58 10.46
CA THR A 156 -4.64 -11.40 11.38
C THR A 156 -6.03 -10.82 11.59
N ALA A 157 -6.14 -9.50 11.76
CA ALA A 157 -7.42 -8.83 11.97
C ALA A 157 -8.26 -8.75 10.70
N TYR A 158 -7.70 -8.26 9.59
CA TYR A 158 -8.51 -7.98 8.41
C TYR A 158 -8.74 -9.21 7.54
N TYR A 159 -7.71 -10.02 7.29
CA TYR A 159 -7.84 -11.17 6.39
C TYR A 159 -8.32 -12.42 7.12
N ALA A 160 -7.69 -12.77 8.24
CA ALA A 160 -8.03 -14.01 8.92
C ALA A 160 -9.27 -13.91 9.83
N PHE A 161 -9.45 -12.79 10.54
CA PHE A 161 -10.54 -12.62 11.50
C PHE A 161 -11.81 -12.04 10.89
N LEU A 162 -11.71 -10.92 10.16
CA LEU A 162 -12.85 -10.24 9.54
C LEU A 162 -13.19 -10.76 8.15
N GLY A 163 -12.27 -11.47 7.49
CA GLY A 163 -12.51 -12.09 6.19
C GLY A 163 -12.56 -11.09 5.02
N TYR A 164 -11.94 -9.91 5.17
CA TYR A 164 -11.78 -8.98 4.06
C TYR A 164 -10.92 -9.58 2.96
N HIS A 165 -11.22 -9.21 1.71
CA HIS A 165 -10.63 -9.87 0.56
C HIS A 165 -9.26 -9.23 0.24
N PRO A 166 -8.17 -10.00 0.10
CA PRO A 166 -6.85 -9.43 -0.21
C PRO A 166 -6.83 -8.62 -1.50
N GLY A 167 -7.70 -8.93 -2.47
CA GLY A 167 -7.84 -8.21 -3.72
C GLY A 167 -8.59 -6.87 -3.63
N ASP A 168 -9.10 -6.46 -2.47
CA ASP A 168 -9.74 -5.15 -2.32
C ASP A 168 -8.77 -4.02 -2.71
N GLY A 169 -9.30 -2.96 -3.30
CA GLY A 169 -8.56 -1.81 -3.84
C GLY A 169 -9.32 -1.17 -5.02
N PRO A 170 -8.77 -0.14 -5.67
CA PRO A 170 -9.45 0.52 -6.78
C PRO A 170 -9.58 -0.39 -8.01
N ASP A 171 -10.40 0.03 -8.96
CA ASP A 171 -10.60 -0.64 -10.25
C ASP A 171 -9.46 -0.38 -11.27
N PHE A 172 -8.39 0.28 -10.83
CA PHE A 172 -7.18 0.52 -11.61
C PHE A 172 -5.92 0.12 -10.80
N PRO A 173 -4.79 -0.14 -11.46
CA PRO A 173 -3.53 -0.42 -10.76
C PRO A 173 -2.97 0.87 -10.12
N LEU A 174 -2.77 0.86 -8.78
CA LEU A 174 -2.13 1.98 -8.07
C LEU A 174 -0.60 2.03 -8.25
N PHE A 175 0.03 0.88 -8.47
CA PHE A 175 1.49 0.74 -8.61
C PHE A 175 1.80 -0.04 -9.89
N GLY A 176 3.02 0.12 -10.44
CA GLY A 176 3.44 -0.41 -11.74
C GLY A 176 3.42 -1.94 -11.85
N TYR A 177 2.22 -2.51 -11.90
CA TYR A 177 1.97 -3.94 -11.91
C TYR A 177 2.27 -4.61 -13.28
N HIS A 178 2.73 -3.85 -14.29
CA HIS A 178 3.17 -4.38 -15.58
C HIS A 178 4.35 -3.60 -16.17
N ASP A 179 5.44 -4.32 -16.47
CA ASP A 179 6.57 -3.89 -17.32
C ASP A 179 6.25 -4.07 -18.83
N THR A 180 5.08 -4.62 -19.15
CA THR A 180 4.58 -4.76 -20.51
C THR A 180 3.70 -3.55 -20.81
N GLY A 181 4.28 -2.53 -21.45
CA GLY A 181 3.71 -1.20 -21.70
C GLY A 181 2.45 -1.12 -22.58
N ASP A 182 1.53 -2.06 -22.44
CA ASP A 182 0.24 -2.12 -23.12
C ASP A 182 -0.86 -2.24 -22.07
N PHE A 183 -0.97 -1.22 -21.21
CA PHE A 183 -2.18 -1.06 -20.41
C PHE A 183 -3.29 -0.62 -21.37
N ASP A 184 -4.09 -1.58 -21.80
CA ASP A 184 -5.26 -1.31 -22.61
C ASP A 184 -6.27 -0.53 -21.76
N TRP A 185 -6.51 0.74 -22.09
CA TRP A 185 -7.40 1.63 -21.33
C TRP A 185 -8.88 1.45 -21.70
N ASP A 186 -9.22 0.61 -22.68
CA ASP A 186 -10.51 0.69 -23.36
C ASP A 186 -11.66 -0.10 -22.70
N ASP A 187 -11.38 -1.01 -21.75
CA ASP A 187 -12.38 -1.95 -21.23
C ASP A 187 -12.65 -1.82 -19.71
N ALA A 188 -13.77 -1.19 -19.31
CA ALA A 188 -14.51 -1.49 -18.08
C ALA A 188 -15.39 -2.71 -18.33
N ASP A 189 -14.71 -3.72 -18.82
CA ASP A 189 -15.17 -5.08 -18.80
C ASP A 189 -15.18 -5.50 -17.32
N PRO A 190 -16.35 -5.80 -16.72
CA PRO A 190 -16.41 -6.33 -15.36
C PRO A 190 -15.49 -7.54 -15.16
N GLU A 191 -15.26 -8.33 -16.21
CA GLU A 191 -14.31 -9.43 -16.20
C GLU A 191 -12.88 -8.94 -16.02
N LYS A 192 -12.49 -7.80 -16.60
CA LYS A 192 -11.18 -7.18 -16.41
C LYS A 192 -10.98 -6.65 -14.99
N ASN A 193 -12.01 -6.03 -14.40
CA ASN A 193 -11.96 -5.59 -13.01
C ASN A 193 -11.80 -6.80 -12.06
N GLU A 194 -12.51 -7.90 -12.34
CA GLU A 194 -12.37 -9.14 -11.57
C GLU A 194 -11.00 -9.81 -11.79
N ARG A 195 -10.45 -9.77 -13.02
CA ARG A 195 -9.07 -10.21 -13.31
C ARG A 195 -8.07 -9.40 -12.50
N LEU A 196 -8.17 -8.06 -12.51
CA LEU A 196 -7.29 -7.19 -11.71
C LEU A 196 -7.40 -7.47 -10.21
N ARG A 197 -8.63 -7.66 -9.70
CA ARG A 197 -8.87 -8.03 -8.31
C ARG A 197 -8.22 -9.36 -7.96
N THR A 198 -8.32 -10.34 -8.85
CA THR A 198 -7.72 -11.67 -8.72
C THR A 198 -6.19 -11.62 -8.74
N GLU A 199 -5.61 -10.89 -9.69
CA GLU A 199 -4.15 -10.71 -9.80
C GLU A 199 -3.57 -10.02 -8.56
N ARG A 200 -4.24 -8.97 -8.07
CA ARG A 200 -3.88 -8.29 -6.83
C ARG A 200 -3.95 -9.24 -5.63
N ALA A 201 -5.05 -10.00 -5.52
CA ALA A 201 -5.22 -10.98 -4.46
C ALA A 201 -4.09 -12.02 -4.48
N ASP A 202 -3.78 -12.59 -5.65
CA ASP A 202 -2.72 -13.59 -5.83
C ASP A 202 -1.36 -13.06 -5.34
N GLN A 203 -0.99 -11.83 -5.70
CA GLN A 203 0.28 -11.24 -5.27
C GLN A 203 0.34 -11.02 -3.75
N ILE A 204 -0.74 -10.49 -3.17
CA ILE A 204 -0.84 -10.26 -1.73
C ILE A 204 -0.81 -11.58 -0.96
N ILE A 205 -1.54 -12.59 -1.43
CA ILE A 205 -1.55 -13.93 -0.83
C ILE A 205 -0.14 -14.53 -0.81
N LEU A 206 0.61 -14.44 -1.91
CA LEU A 206 1.99 -14.94 -1.95
C LEU A 206 2.91 -14.24 -0.94
N ARG A 207 2.76 -12.92 -0.77
CA ARG A 207 3.52 -12.14 0.22
C ARG A 207 3.10 -12.52 1.65
N VAL A 208 1.80 -12.50 1.94
CA VAL A 208 1.23 -12.85 3.25
C VAL A 208 1.66 -14.25 3.66
N ARG A 209 1.63 -15.22 2.74
CA ARG A 209 2.10 -16.58 2.97
C ARG A 209 3.56 -16.63 3.40
N ARG A 210 4.45 -15.93 2.70
CA ARG A 210 5.90 -15.89 3.03
C ARG A 210 6.12 -15.38 4.45
N LEU A 211 5.49 -14.25 4.79
CA LEU A 211 5.59 -13.65 6.13
C LEU A 211 5.00 -14.59 7.20
N SER A 212 3.82 -15.15 6.93
CA SER A 212 3.12 -16.03 7.86
C SER A 212 3.94 -17.29 8.19
N LEU A 213 4.60 -17.90 7.21
CA LEU A 213 5.49 -19.05 7.46
C LEU A 213 6.65 -18.69 8.40
N GLY A 214 7.29 -17.54 8.18
CA GLY A 214 8.37 -17.05 9.06
C GLY A 214 7.89 -16.80 10.50
N TRP A 215 6.75 -16.14 10.65
CA TRP A 215 6.15 -15.86 11.95
C TRP A 215 5.70 -17.12 12.69
N LEU A 216 5.05 -18.07 12.00
CA LEU A 216 4.62 -19.34 12.59
C LEU A 216 5.81 -20.19 13.03
N ASP A 217 6.90 -20.25 12.25
CA ASP A 217 8.13 -20.95 12.63
C ASP A 217 8.79 -20.30 13.86
N CYS A 218 8.91 -18.97 13.88
CA CYS A 218 9.44 -18.26 15.04
C CYS A 218 8.58 -18.47 16.29
N GLN A 219 7.25 -18.40 16.15
CA GLN A 219 6.30 -18.61 17.24
C GLN A 219 6.40 -20.05 17.77
N LEU A 220 6.52 -21.04 16.89
CA LEU A 220 6.69 -22.45 17.26
C LEU A 220 8.01 -22.70 18.01
N LYS A 221 9.11 -22.08 17.56
CA LYS A 221 10.41 -22.15 18.25
C LYS A 221 10.33 -21.52 19.64
N SER A 222 9.75 -20.33 19.75
CA SER A 222 9.53 -19.62 21.02
C SER A 222 8.63 -20.42 21.96
N PHE A 223 7.58 -21.04 21.44
CA PHE A 223 6.69 -21.90 22.21
C PHE A 223 7.42 -23.12 22.79
N LYS A 224 8.20 -23.83 21.98
CA LYS A 224 9.01 -24.97 22.44
C LYS A 224 10.05 -24.56 23.49
N ALA A 225 10.68 -23.40 23.32
CA ALA A 225 11.67 -22.88 24.26
C ALA A 225 11.09 -22.58 25.65
N SER A 226 9.78 -22.31 25.75
CA SER A 226 9.09 -22.12 27.04
C SER A 226 8.91 -23.42 27.86
N GLY A 227 9.33 -24.58 27.33
CA GLY A 227 9.18 -25.88 27.97
C GLY A 227 7.78 -26.50 27.79
N GLN A 228 6.84 -25.78 27.19
CA GLN A 228 5.53 -26.31 26.81
C GLN A 228 5.67 -27.16 25.55
N THR A 229 5.43 -28.47 25.66
CA THR A 229 5.46 -29.40 24.52
C THR A 229 4.17 -30.22 24.45
N GLY A 230 3.79 -30.65 23.26
CA GLY A 230 2.62 -31.52 23.05
C GLY A 230 1.26 -30.84 23.27
N THR A 231 1.21 -29.51 23.37
CA THR A 231 -0.04 -28.77 23.57
C THR A 231 -0.88 -28.74 22.29
N GLY A 232 -2.17 -28.42 22.44
CA GLY A 232 -3.06 -28.18 21.30
C GLY A 232 -2.59 -27.03 20.41
N TRP A 233 -1.92 -26.03 21.00
CA TRP A 233 -1.38 -24.89 20.27
C TRP A 233 -0.21 -25.26 19.36
N GLN A 234 0.74 -26.05 19.87
CA GLN A 234 1.86 -26.56 19.05
C GLN A 234 1.35 -27.32 17.81
N ARG A 235 0.35 -28.19 17.98
CA ARG A 235 -0.27 -28.92 16.86
C ARG A 235 -0.99 -27.99 15.90
N THR A 236 -1.60 -26.92 16.41
CA THR A 236 -2.30 -25.92 15.60
C THR A 236 -1.32 -25.16 14.70
N LEU A 237 -0.17 -24.73 15.24
CA LEU A 237 0.89 -24.07 14.48
C LEU A 237 1.45 -24.97 13.37
N VAL A 238 1.85 -26.20 13.71
CA VAL A 238 2.41 -27.15 12.74
C VAL A 238 1.41 -27.42 11.62
N ARG A 239 0.15 -27.68 11.96
CA ARG A 239 -0.89 -27.93 10.96
C ARG A 239 -1.10 -26.75 10.01
N GLU A 240 -1.07 -25.51 10.52
CA GLU A 240 -1.23 -24.34 9.65
C GLU A 240 -0.01 -24.12 8.75
N MET A 241 1.20 -24.37 9.26
CA MET A 241 2.42 -24.35 8.43
C MET A 241 2.32 -25.38 7.29
N ASP A 242 1.97 -26.63 7.61
CA ASP A 242 1.80 -27.70 6.61
C ASP A 242 0.72 -27.32 5.56
N ALA A 243 -0.38 -26.68 5.99
CA ALA A 243 -1.45 -26.25 5.10
C ALA A 243 -1.00 -25.11 4.15
N LEU A 244 -0.25 -24.13 4.65
CA LEU A 244 0.34 -23.08 3.83
C LEU A 244 1.42 -23.62 2.88
N GLU A 245 2.15 -24.66 3.28
CA GLU A 245 3.12 -25.32 2.41
C GLU A 245 2.44 -26.06 1.26
N LEU A 246 1.33 -26.75 1.54
CA LEU A 246 0.56 -27.51 0.55
C LEU A 246 -0.18 -26.62 -0.47
N ASP A 247 -0.72 -25.48 -0.02
CA ASP A 247 -1.48 -24.57 -0.88
C ASP A 247 -0.84 -23.17 -0.94
N ARG A 248 -0.27 -22.84 -2.10
CA ARG A 248 0.38 -21.54 -2.34
C ARG A 248 -0.59 -20.35 -2.36
N ARG A 249 -1.88 -20.59 -2.60
CA ARG A 249 -2.92 -19.57 -2.66
C ARG A 249 -3.76 -19.50 -1.37
N ARG A 250 -3.38 -20.25 -0.34
CA ARG A 250 -4.02 -20.22 0.96
C ARG A 250 -3.55 -19.02 1.79
N LEU A 251 -4.51 -18.32 2.40
CA LEU A 251 -4.25 -17.35 3.47
C LEU A 251 -4.07 -18.06 4.81
N VAL A 252 -3.30 -17.44 5.70
CA VAL A 252 -3.15 -17.93 7.06
C VAL A 252 -4.51 -18.01 7.77
N TRP A 253 -4.77 -19.16 8.40
CA TRP A 253 -6.00 -19.49 9.11
C TRP A 253 -7.27 -19.56 8.24
N ALA A 254 -7.15 -19.89 6.95
CA ALA A 254 -8.30 -20.00 6.04
C ALA A 254 -9.38 -21.00 6.51
N ASP A 255 -9.02 -22.05 7.28
CA ASP A 255 -9.99 -23.02 7.85
C ASP A 255 -10.65 -22.55 9.15
N GLY A 256 -10.32 -21.35 9.61
CA GLY A 256 -10.85 -20.75 10.82
C GLY A 256 -9.76 -20.33 11.81
N LEU A 257 -9.92 -19.11 12.32
CA LEU A 257 -9.02 -18.52 13.29
C LEU A 257 -8.98 -19.33 14.62
N PRO A 258 -7.77 -19.64 15.15
CA PRO A 258 -7.64 -20.30 16.44
C PRO A 258 -8.38 -19.56 17.56
N GLY A 259 -8.98 -20.33 18.48
CA GLY A 259 -9.82 -19.78 19.55
C GLY A 259 -9.12 -18.73 20.42
N VAL A 260 -7.82 -18.89 20.69
CA VAL A 260 -7.03 -17.94 21.48
C VAL A 260 -6.84 -16.59 20.79
N ILE A 261 -6.64 -16.59 19.47
CA ILE A 261 -6.53 -15.36 18.68
C ILE A 261 -7.92 -14.71 18.56
N ARG A 262 -8.96 -15.51 18.26
CA ARG A 262 -10.34 -15.03 18.16
C ARG A 262 -10.78 -14.32 19.45
N GLN A 263 -10.55 -14.94 20.61
CA GLN A 263 -10.86 -14.34 21.92
C GLN A 263 -10.14 -13.00 22.14
N SER A 264 -8.92 -12.85 21.60
CA SER A 264 -8.15 -11.60 21.70
C SER A 264 -8.79 -10.47 20.86
N LEU A 265 -9.25 -10.78 19.65
CA LEU A 265 -9.76 -9.78 18.70
C LEU A 265 -11.26 -9.48 18.83
N GLU A 266 -12.06 -10.42 19.34
CA GLU A 266 -13.51 -10.28 19.41
C GLU A 266 -14.00 -8.98 20.08
N PRO A 267 -13.42 -8.52 21.22
CA PRO A 267 -13.83 -7.27 21.85
C PRO A 267 -13.64 -6.02 20.97
N PHE A 268 -12.80 -6.11 19.94
CA PHE A 268 -12.42 -5.01 19.06
C PHE A 268 -13.03 -5.10 17.66
N ARG A 269 -13.88 -6.10 17.40
CA ARG A 269 -14.44 -6.41 16.07
C ARG A 269 -14.94 -5.17 15.34
N ASP A 270 -15.80 -4.38 15.99
CA ASP A 270 -16.46 -3.23 15.34
C ASP A 270 -15.47 -2.10 15.02
N ARG A 271 -14.51 -1.83 15.92
CA ARG A 271 -13.46 -0.82 15.70
C ARG A 271 -12.51 -1.23 14.59
N LEU A 272 -12.11 -2.50 14.58
CA LEU A 272 -11.30 -3.06 13.50
C LEU A 272 -12.04 -2.91 12.17
N ALA A 273 -13.30 -3.36 12.10
CA ALA A 273 -14.11 -3.27 10.89
C ALA A 273 -14.26 -1.83 10.39
N ALA A 274 -14.53 -0.87 11.29
CA ALA A 274 -14.66 0.55 10.96
C ALA A 274 -13.36 1.20 10.49
N SER A 275 -12.21 0.68 10.92
CA SER A 275 -10.90 1.23 10.55
C SER A 275 -10.33 0.67 9.24
N TYR A 276 -10.98 -0.34 8.64
CA TYR A 276 -10.56 -0.94 7.38
C TYR A 276 -10.92 -0.05 6.18
N SER A 277 -9.97 0.11 5.26
CA SER A 277 -10.18 0.80 3.98
C SER A 277 -10.06 -0.22 2.85
N PRO A 278 -11.18 -0.59 2.18
CA PRO A 278 -11.13 -1.44 1.01
C PRO A 278 -10.34 -0.78 -0.13
N LEU A 279 -10.48 0.53 -0.30
CA LEU A 279 -9.88 1.26 -1.40
C LEU A 279 -8.35 1.38 -1.26
N LEU A 280 -7.85 1.57 -0.05
CA LEU A 280 -6.41 1.65 0.23
C LEU A 280 -5.80 0.30 0.60
N ASN A 281 -6.51 -0.80 0.37
CA ASN A 281 -6.06 -2.11 0.79
C ASN A 281 -4.77 -2.65 0.13
N PRO A 282 -4.28 -2.33 -1.09
CA PRO A 282 -3.25 -3.16 -1.76
C PRO A 282 -1.98 -3.40 -0.93
N PHE A 283 -1.99 -4.52 -0.19
CA PHE A 283 -1.51 -4.67 1.21
C PHE A 283 -1.00 -3.38 1.87
N GLU A 284 -1.98 -2.56 2.25
CA GLU A 284 -1.95 -1.16 2.67
C GLU A 284 -0.84 -0.32 2.02
N ILE A 285 -1.03 -0.26 0.70
CA ILE A 285 -0.46 0.59 -0.34
C ILE A 285 1.05 0.61 -0.52
N GLN A 286 1.73 -0.44 -0.03
CA GLN A 286 3.06 -0.95 -0.39
C GLN A 286 4.13 0.04 -0.92
N THR A 287 5.20 0.26 -0.13
CA THR A 287 6.57 -0.04 -0.59
C THR A 287 7.39 -0.65 0.55
N GLU A 288 7.96 -1.83 0.29
CA GLU A 288 9.39 -2.08 0.46
C GLU A 288 9.83 -2.75 -0.84
N LYS A 289 10.71 -2.10 -1.61
CA LYS A 289 11.44 -2.77 -2.69
C LYS A 289 12.57 -3.54 -2.01
N ASP A 290 12.62 -4.85 -2.21
CA ASP A 290 13.85 -5.63 -2.03
C ASP A 290 14.98 -5.03 -2.90
#